data_AF-A0A7W1RYG0-F1
#
_entry.id   AF-A0A7W1RYG0-F1
#
_cell.length_a   1.000
_cell.length_b   1.000
_cell.length_c   1.000
_cell.angle_alpha   90.00
_cell.angle_beta   90.00
_cell.angle_gamma   90.00
#
_symmetry.space_group_name_H-M   'P 1'
#
loop_
_entity.id
_entity.type
_entity.pdbx_description
1 polymer ?
#
loop_
_entity_poly.entity_id
_entity_poly.type
_entity_poly.pdbx_seq_one_letter_code
_entity_poly.pdbx_strand_id
1 'polypeptide(L)'
;MATPRRLFRIYQRLGREAETVRDFQIAKGEKVSGTVELLIAKDRAKLLKRWGEEMAELCGVLDGTHDDSYLMEATQAFYWACLYAVASGADWDSLTFDAQRRLAATCGIDTVPELRTSALRLAAFAADKIKPEKLFLLWNVADGLYREKTPKEDQWSLDQLMEADLQDMMKRAYLEPILREIVD
;
A
#
# COMPACT_ATOMS: atom_id res chain seq x y z
N MET A 1 -2.53 17.40 -4.48
CA MET A 1 -2.74 16.98 -3.06
C MET A 1 -2.36 15.51 -2.96
N ALA A 2 -1.78 15.03 -1.86
CA ALA A 2 -1.53 13.60 -1.71
C ALA A 2 -2.82 12.87 -1.33
N THR A 3 -3.39 12.13 -2.28
CA THR A 3 -4.61 11.34 -2.08
C THR A 3 -4.31 9.87 -2.36
N PRO A 4 -5.07 8.91 -1.77
CA PRO A 4 -4.89 7.50 -2.09
C PRO A 4 -4.99 7.21 -3.59
N ARG A 5 -5.90 7.92 -4.28
CA ARG A 5 -6.06 7.85 -5.73
C ARG A 5 -4.81 8.27 -6.48
N ARG A 6 -4.22 9.40 -6.11
CA ARG A 6 -3.01 9.94 -6.74
C ARG A 6 -1.84 8.99 -6.58
N LEU A 7 -1.60 8.52 -5.35
CA LEU A 7 -0.51 7.60 -5.05
C LEU A 7 -0.66 6.29 -5.81
N PHE A 8 -1.88 5.73 -5.83
CA PHE A 8 -2.16 4.55 -6.64
C PHE A 8 -1.90 4.79 -8.14
N ARG A 9 -2.33 5.93 -8.69
CA ARG A 9 -2.07 6.29 -10.10
C ARG A 9 -0.58 6.39 -10.40
N ILE A 10 0.23 6.92 -9.48
CA ILE A 10 1.70 6.94 -9.61
C ILE A 10 2.25 5.52 -9.73
N TYR A 11 1.87 4.62 -8.82
CA TYR A 11 2.29 3.21 -8.91
C TYR A 11 1.76 2.50 -10.15
N GLN A 12 0.53 2.81 -10.58
CA GLN A 12 -0.06 2.26 -11.79
C GLN A 12 0.71 2.69 -13.03
N ARG A 13 1.08 3.98 -13.11
CA ARG A 13 1.91 4.52 -14.20
C ARG A 13 3.29 3.88 -14.19
N LEU A 14 3.92 3.76 -13.01
CA LEU A 14 5.19 3.07 -12.85
C LEU A 14 5.10 1.62 -13.32
N GLY A 15 4.04 0.89 -12.98
CA GLY A 15 3.85 -0.49 -13.41
C GLY A 15 3.68 -0.64 -14.92
N ARG A 16 3.06 0.33 -15.58
CA ARG A 16 2.95 0.37 -17.06
C ARG A 16 4.28 0.64 -17.74
N GLU A 17 5.14 1.45 -17.12
CA GLU A 17 6.41 1.90 -17.69
C GLU A 17 7.64 1.23 -17.07
N ALA A 18 7.45 0.17 -16.28
CA ALA A 18 8.51 -0.38 -15.43
C ALA A 18 9.77 -0.80 -16.24
N GLU A 19 9.60 -1.37 -17.44
CA GLU A 19 10.72 -1.72 -18.31
C GLU A 19 11.46 -0.49 -18.84
N THR A 20 10.74 0.56 -19.26
CA THR A 20 11.33 1.83 -19.69
C THR A 20 12.08 2.51 -18.55
N VAL A 21 11.52 2.49 -17.34
CA VAL A 21 12.15 3.04 -16.14
C VAL A 21 13.42 2.24 -15.79
N ARG A 22 13.39 0.90 -15.86
CA ARG A 22 14.58 0.06 -15.68
C ARG A 22 15.68 0.47 -16.65
N ASP A 23 15.36 0.60 -17.93
CA ASP A 23 16.34 0.93 -18.97
C ASP A 23 16.94 2.32 -18.74
N PHE A 24 16.13 3.29 -18.29
CA PHE A 24 16.59 4.60 -17.88
C PHE A 24 17.54 4.55 -16.68
N GLN A 25 17.23 3.78 -15.63
CA GLN A 25 18.11 3.61 -14.48
C GLN A 25 19.46 2.99 -14.89
N ILE A 26 19.43 1.95 -15.74
CA ILE A 26 20.64 1.31 -16.27
C ILE A 26 21.47 2.31 -17.08
N ALA A 27 20.84 3.09 -17.96
CA ALA A 27 21.53 4.08 -18.79
C ALA A 27 22.19 5.19 -17.96
N LYS A 28 21.64 5.52 -16.80
CA LYS A 28 22.24 6.45 -15.82
C LYS A 28 23.36 5.83 -14.97
N GLY A 29 23.61 4.52 -15.09
CA GLY A 29 24.52 3.80 -14.21
C GLY A 29 23.99 3.58 -12.80
N GLU A 30 22.67 3.72 -12.60
CA GLU A 30 22.01 3.49 -11.31
C GLU A 30 21.65 2.01 -11.14
N LYS A 31 21.60 1.56 -9.89
CA LYS A 31 21.01 0.25 -9.57
C LYS A 31 19.50 0.31 -9.83
N VAL A 32 18.97 -0.67 -10.56
CA VAL A 32 17.52 -0.81 -10.76
C VAL A 32 16.83 -0.92 -9.41
N SER A 33 15.75 -0.15 -9.22
CA SER A 33 15.00 -0.20 -7.96
C SER A 33 14.30 -1.55 -7.80
N GLY A 34 14.32 -2.11 -6.59
CA GLY A 34 13.60 -3.35 -6.29
C GLY A 34 12.09 -3.24 -6.60
N THR A 35 11.49 -2.06 -6.43
CA THR A 35 10.10 -1.80 -6.85
C THR A 35 9.89 -2.03 -8.34
N VAL A 36 10.82 -1.52 -9.17
CA VAL A 36 10.77 -1.67 -10.63
C VAL A 36 10.95 -3.13 -11.01
N GLU A 37 11.91 -3.83 -10.41
CA GLU A 37 12.13 -5.26 -10.63
C GLU A 37 10.87 -6.09 -10.30
N LEU A 38 10.21 -5.77 -9.18
CA LEU A 38 8.98 -6.44 -8.75
C LEU A 38 7.82 -6.19 -9.72
N LEU A 39 7.66 -4.96 -10.21
CA LEU A 39 6.62 -4.60 -11.17
C LEU A 39 6.83 -5.23 -12.54
N ILE A 40 8.09 -5.44 -12.96
CA ILE A 40 8.43 -6.19 -14.18
C ILE A 40 8.13 -7.67 -13.98
N ALA A 41 8.56 -8.25 -12.85
CA ALA A 41 8.37 -9.67 -12.56
C ALA A 41 6.89 -10.06 -12.42
N LYS A 42 6.05 -9.13 -11.96
CA LYS A 42 4.61 -9.34 -11.70
C LYS A 42 4.33 -10.56 -10.83
N ASP A 43 5.25 -10.88 -9.92
CA ASP A 43 5.11 -11.98 -8.97
C ASP A 43 4.09 -11.60 -7.89
N ARG A 44 2.81 -11.82 -8.19
CA ARG A 44 1.69 -11.52 -7.30
C ARG A 44 1.77 -12.28 -5.98
N ALA A 45 2.37 -13.47 -5.95
CA ALA A 45 2.52 -14.25 -4.73
C ALA A 45 3.54 -13.60 -3.79
N LYS A 46 4.69 -13.17 -4.32
CA LYS A 46 5.69 -12.42 -3.55
C LYS A 46 5.13 -11.10 -3.02
N LEU A 47 4.40 -10.35 -3.85
CA LEU A 47 3.78 -9.07 -3.45
C LEU A 47 2.73 -9.27 -2.35
N LEU A 48 1.87 -10.29 -2.49
CA LEU A 48 0.86 -10.62 -1.48
C LEU A 48 1.50 -11.03 -0.14
N LYS A 49 2.59 -11.81 -0.20
CA LYS A 49 3.35 -12.19 0.99
C LYS A 49 3.95 -10.96 1.70
N ARG A 50 4.61 -10.06 0.96
CA ARG A 50 5.15 -8.81 1.51
C ARG A 50 4.07 -7.95 2.15
N TRP A 51 2.93 -7.80 1.48
CA TRP A 51 1.78 -7.10 2.07
C TRP A 51 1.32 -7.72 3.39
N GLY A 52 1.29 -9.06 3.49
CA GLY A 52 0.93 -9.76 4.72
C GLY A 52 1.93 -9.57 5.87
N GLU A 53 3.23 -9.51 5.55
CA GLU A 53 4.30 -9.20 6.52
C GLU A 53 4.09 -7.80 7.12
N GLU A 54 3.83 -6.81 6.27
CA GLU A 54 3.73 -5.39 6.68
C GLU A 54 2.39 -5.12 7.38
N MET A 55 1.33 -5.84 7.01
CA MET A 55 0.10 -5.86 7.81
C MET A 55 0.31 -6.47 9.20
N ALA A 56 1.21 -7.45 9.35
CA ALA A 56 1.53 -8.03 10.65
C ALA A 56 2.36 -7.06 11.50
N GLU A 57 3.28 -6.30 10.90
CA GLU A 57 4.04 -5.22 11.54
C GLU A 57 3.11 -4.07 11.96
N LEU A 58 2.22 -3.64 11.07
CA LEU A 58 1.17 -2.66 11.39
C LEU A 58 0.28 -3.12 12.56
N CYS A 59 -0.16 -4.37 12.57
CA CYS A 59 -0.90 -4.92 13.72
C CYS A 59 -0.03 -4.92 14.99
N GLY A 60 1.27 -5.19 14.87
CA GLY A 60 2.22 -5.14 15.97
C GLY A 60 2.29 -3.74 16.61
N VAL A 61 2.30 -2.68 15.80
CA VAL A 61 2.22 -1.28 16.25
C VAL A 61 0.88 -0.98 16.91
N LEU A 62 -0.24 -1.42 16.32
CA LEU A 62 -1.59 -1.19 16.88
C LEU A 62 -1.84 -1.91 18.22
N ASP A 63 -1.08 -2.97 18.50
CA ASP A 63 -1.09 -3.68 19.78
C ASP A 63 0.02 -3.22 20.74
N GLY A 64 0.86 -2.25 20.34
CA GLY A 64 1.96 -1.73 21.16
C GLY A 64 3.08 -2.75 21.39
N THR A 65 3.22 -3.74 20.50
CA THR A 65 4.27 -4.77 20.57
C THR A 65 5.48 -4.44 19.70
N HIS A 66 5.36 -3.46 18.82
CA HIS A 66 6.43 -2.93 17.96
C HIS A 66 6.61 -1.44 18.26
N ASP A 67 7.87 -0.96 18.26
CA ASP A 67 8.22 0.43 18.57
C ASP A 67 8.15 1.36 17.34
N ASP A 68 7.83 0.80 16.17
CA ASP A 68 7.71 1.52 14.91
C ASP A 68 6.50 2.47 14.90
N SER A 69 6.59 3.53 14.11
CA SER A 69 5.49 4.50 14.01
C SER A 69 4.35 3.96 13.14
N TYR A 70 3.10 4.24 13.54
CA TYR A 70 1.92 3.92 12.72
C TYR A 70 2.02 4.48 11.29
N LEU A 71 2.56 5.70 11.15
CA LEU A 71 2.77 6.36 9.86
C LEU A 71 3.61 5.50 8.90
N MET A 72 4.70 4.92 9.41
CA MET A 72 5.60 4.08 8.62
C MET A 72 4.92 2.78 8.18
N GLU A 73 4.38 2.03 9.13
CA GLU A 73 3.77 0.72 8.83
C GLU A 73 2.51 0.84 7.97
N ALA A 74 1.69 1.86 8.21
CA ALA A 74 0.50 2.10 7.40
C ALA A 74 0.87 2.43 5.94
N THR A 75 1.90 3.25 5.71
CA THR A 75 2.33 3.61 4.35
C THR A 75 2.99 2.44 3.64
N GLN A 76 3.81 1.62 4.31
CA GLN A 76 4.36 0.39 3.72
C GLN A 76 3.28 -0.63 3.34
N ALA A 77 2.32 -0.90 4.24
CA ALA A 77 1.21 -1.80 3.94
C ALA A 77 0.37 -1.29 2.75
N PHE A 78 0.14 0.02 2.64
CA PHE A 78 -0.54 0.63 1.50
C PHE A 78 0.27 0.49 0.19
N TYR A 79 1.58 0.72 0.24
CA TYR A 79 2.50 0.54 -0.89
C TYR A 79 2.44 -0.88 -1.46
N TRP A 80 2.55 -1.90 -0.60
CA TRP A 80 2.50 -3.29 -1.06
C TRP A 80 1.13 -3.68 -1.62
N ALA A 81 0.03 -3.16 -1.05
CA ALA A 81 -1.31 -3.32 -1.60
C ALA A 81 -1.41 -2.71 -3.01
N CYS A 82 -0.84 -1.52 -3.23
CA CYS A 82 -0.79 -0.88 -4.54
C CYS A 82 0.00 -1.71 -5.55
N LEU A 83 1.19 -2.21 -5.19
CA LEU A 83 1.98 -3.05 -6.10
C LEU A 83 1.24 -4.34 -6.48
N TYR A 84 0.62 -5.01 -5.51
CA TYR A 84 -0.18 -6.19 -5.76
C TYR A 84 -1.35 -5.90 -6.71
N ALA A 85 -2.06 -4.80 -6.49
CA ALA A 85 -3.16 -4.36 -7.33
C ALA A 85 -2.71 -4.07 -8.77
N VAL A 86 -1.61 -3.34 -8.93
CA VAL A 86 -1.01 -3.03 -10.25
C VAL A 86 -0.57 -4.30 -10.97
N ALA A 87 0.10 -5.22 -10.28
CA ALA A 87 0.50 -6.52 -10.84
C ALA A 87 -0.71 -7.41 -11.20
N SER A 88 -1.85 -7.18 -10.56
CA SER A 88 -3.12 -7.86 -10.85
C SER A 88 -3.91 -7.19 -11.98
N GLY A 89 -3.42 -6.07 -12.54
CA GLY A 89 -4.08 -5.33 -13.62
C GLY A 89 -5.25 -4.46 -13.15
N ALA A 90 -5.38 -4.18 -11.86
CA ALA A 90 -6.44 -3.33 -11.33
C ALA A 90 -6.25 -1.85 -11.70
N ASP A 91 -7.36 -1.14 -11.79
CA ASP A 91 -7.41 0.32 -11.82
C ASP A 91 -8.04 0.88 -10.54
N TRP A 92 -7.93 2.19 -10.35
CA TRP A 92 -8.42 2.84 -9.13
C TRP A 92 -9.91 2.58 -8.88
N ASP A 93 -10.71 2.64 -9.94
CA ASP A 93 -12.16 2.55 -9.83
C ASP A 93 -12.57 1.12 -9.45
N SER A 94 -11.86 0.11 -9.95
CA SER A 94 -12.04 -1.30 -9.58
C SER A 94 -11.70 -1.62 -8.12
N LEU A 95 -10.83 -0.83 -7.49
CA LEU A 95 -10.49 -1.00 -6.07
C LEU A 95 -11.63 -0.59 -5.14
N THR A 96 -12.56 0.25 -5.62
CA THR A 96 -13.72 0.73 -4.85
C THR A 96 -13.32 1.26 -3.46
N PHE A 97 -12.20 1.98 -3.36
CA PHE A 97 -11.55 2.31 -2.08
C PHE A 97 -12.49 2.93 -1.04
N ASP A 98 -13.31 3.92 -1.43
CA ASP A 98 -14.27 4.54 -0.52
C ASP A 98 -15.36 3.57 -0.03
N ALA A 99 -15.75 2.60 -0.87
CA ALA A 99 -16.68 1.55 -0.46
C ALA A 99 -16.01 0.59 0.52
N GLN A 100 -14.74 0.24 0.30
CA GLN A 100 -13.96 -0.56 1.25
C GLN A 100 -13.79 0.16 2.59
N ARG A 101 -13.57 1.48 2.57
CA ARG A 101 -13.47 2.28 3.79
C ARG A 101 -14.77 2.30 4.59
N ARG A 102 -15.93 2.42 3.93
CA ARG A 102 -17.24 2.29 4.59
C ARG A 102 -17.48 0.87 5.11
N LEU A 103 -17.09 -0.14 4.34
CA LEU A 103 -17.25 -1.54 4.71
C LEU A 103 -16.38 -1.92 5.90
N ALA A 104 -15.18 -1.35 6.04
CA ALA A 104 -14.27 -1.62 7.15
C ALA A 104 -14.96 -1.49 8.52
N ALA A 105 -15.78 -0.47 8.71
CA ALA A 105 -16.53 -0.22 9.95
C ALA A 105 -17.66 -1.24 10.24
N THR A 106 -17.98 -2.14 9.30
CA THR A 106 -19.12 -3.08 9.41
C THR A 106 -18.75 -4.51 9.00
N CYS A 107 -17.47 -4.78 8.73
CA CYS A 107 -17.04 -6.08 8.22
C CYS A 107 -16.87 -7.17 9.29
N GLY A 108 -17.11 -6.83 10.57
CA GLY A 108 -17.06 -7.76 11.70
C GLY A 108 -15.64 -8.12 12.16
N ILE A 109 -14.66 -7.26 11.89
CA ILE A 109 -13.30 -7.35 12.43
C ILE A 109 -13.13 -6.16 13.37
N ASP A 110 -13.22 -6.41 14.67
CA ASP A 110 -13.31 -5.35 15.68
C ASP A 110 -12.07 -5.33 16.60
N THR A 111 -11.14 -6.27 16.40
CA THR A 111 -9.91 -6.36 17.19
C THR A 111 -8.66 -6.54 16.32
N VAL A 112 -7.51 -6.07 16.81
CA VAL A 112 -6.23 -6.21 16.11
C VAL A 112 -5.81 -7.68 15.92
N PRO A 113 -6.00 -8.61 16.90
CA PRO A 113 -5.75 -10.03 16.66
C PRO A 113 -6.58 -10.65 15.52
N GLU A 114 -7.86 -10.26 15.39
CA GLU A 114 -8.72 -10.70 14.29
C GLU A 114 -8.26 -10.12 12.95
N LEU A 115 -7.88 -8.84 12.91
CA LEU A 115 -7.30 -8.20 11.74
C LEU A 115 -6.02 -8.93 11.31
N ARG A 116 -5.10 -9.18 12.25
CA ARG A 116 -3.84 -9.87 11.99
C ARG A 116 -4.08 -11.25 11.41
N THR A 117 -4.98 -12.02 12.02
CA THR A 117 -5.34 -13.36 11.55
C THR A 117 -5.96 -13.31 10.16
N SER A 118 -6.84 -12.33 9.90
CA SER A 118 -7.46 -12.14 8.59
C SER A 118 -6.46 -11.76 7.51
N ALA A 119 -5.52 -10.86 7.81
CA ALA A 119 -4.47 -10.44 6.89
C ALA A 119 -3.50 -11.59 6.58
N LEU A 120 -3.02 -12.30 7.59
CA LEU A 120 -2.14 -13.47 7.39
C LEU A 120 -2.84 -14.59 6.64
N ARG A 121 -4.13 -14.84 6.93
CA ARG A 121 -4.92 -15.83 6.18
C ARG A 121 -5.04 -15.42 4.72
N LEU A 122 -5.34 -14.14 4.44
CA LEU A 122 -5.43 -13.63 3.08
C LEU A 122 -4.10 -13.76 2.33
N ALA A 123 -2.98 -13.46 3.01
CA ALA A 123 -1.64 -13.54 2.45
C ALA A 123 -1.19 -14.98 2.14
N ALA A 124 -1.77 -15.97 2.82
CA ALA A 124 -1.49 -17.39 2.61
C ALA A 124 -2.29 -18.01 1.44
N PHE A 125 -3.28 -17.30 0.87
CA PHE A 125 -4.01 -17.80 -0.30
C PHE A 125 -3.18 -17.74 -1.57
N ALA A 126 -3.58 -18.55 -2.55
CA ALA A 126 -3.07 -18.43 -3.90
C ALA A 126 -3.41 -17.03 -4.46
N ALA A 127 -2.38 -16.34 -4.94
CA ALA A 127 -2.48 -14.93 -5.32
C ALA A 127 -3.53 -14.67 -6.42
N ASP A 128 -3.83 -15.64 -7.29
CA ASP A 128 -4.84 -15.52 -8.35
C ASP A 128 -6.29 -15.53 -7.82
N LYS A 129 -6.51 -15.98 -6.57
CA LYS A 129 -7.83 -16.05 -5.93
C LYS A 129 -8.19 -14.79 -5.14
N ILE A 130 -7.22 -13.93 -4.88
CA ILE A 130 -7.43 -12.72 -4.09
C ILE A 130 -7.74 -11.55 -5.01
N LYS A 131 -8.83 -10.85 -4.69
CA LYS A 131 -9.18 -9.60 -5.36
C LYS A 131 -8.45 -8.44 -4.70
N PRO A 132 -7.80 -7.53 -5.46
CA PRO A 132 -6.98 -6.46 -4.90
C PRO A 132 -7.68 -5.57 -3.87
N GLU A 133 -8.98 -5.29 -4.03
CA GLU A 133 -9.75 -4.45 -3.12
C GLU A 133 -9.79 -5.01 -1.68
N LYS A 134 -9.58 -6.31 -1.49
CA LYS A 134 -9.56 -6.94 -0.15
C LYS A 134 -8.35 -6.52 0.67
N LEU A 135 -7.22 -6.18 0.05
CA LEU A 135 -6.05 -5.69 0.76
C LEU A 135 -6.34 -4.29 1.33
N PHE A 136 -6.99 -3.44 0.54
CA PHE A 136 -7.41 -2.10 0.97
C PHE A 136 -8.52 -2.14 2.01
N LEU A 137 -9.41 -3.13 1.98
CA LEU A 137 -10.40 -3.34 3.05
C LEU A 137 -9.71 -3.54 4.40
N LEU A 138 -8.77 -4.49 4.48
CA LEU A 138 -8.08 -4.80 5.74
C LEU A 138 -7.17 -3.65 6.19
N TRP A 139 -6.57 -2.92 5.26
CA TRP A 139 -5.86 -1.68 5.58
C TRP A 139 -6.79 -0.61 6.18
N ASN A 140 -8.00 -0.44 5.65
CA ASN A 140 -8.99 0.48 6.21
C ASN A 140 -9.54 0.01 7.58
N VAL A 141 -9.59 -1.31 7.83
CA VAL A 141 -9.88 -1.83 9.17
C VAL A 141 -8.78 -1.44 10.15
N ALA A 142 -7.51 -1.52 9.74
CA ALA A 142 -6.39 -1.06 10.54
C ALA A 142 -6.48 0.44 10.88
N ASP A 143 -6.84 1.29 9.90
CA ASP A 143 -7.12 2.72 10.11
C ASP A 143 -8.29 2.95 11.07
N GLY A 144 -9.35 2.14 11.00
CA GLY A 144 -10.46 2.20 11.96
C GLY A 144 -10.00 1.91 13.39
N LEU A 145 -9.30 0.79 13.60
CA LEU A 145 -8.80 0.39 14.92
C LEU A 145 -7.79 1.40 15.49
N TYR A 146 -6.93 1.98 14.64
CA TYR A 146 -6.04 3.07 15.02
C TYR A 146 -6.82 4.27 15.57
N ARG A 147 -7.85 4.72 14.85
CA ARG A 147 -8.65 5.88 15.24
C ARG A 147 -9.45 5.67 16.53
N GLU A 148 -9.83 4.44 16.82
CA GLU A 148 -10.52 4.09 18.06
C GLU A 148 -9.58 4.09 19.26
N LYS A 149 -8.34 3.63 19.09
CA LYS A 149 -7.36 3.49 20.18
C LYS A 149 -6.52 4.75 20.43
N THR A 150 -6.36 5.62 19.44
CA THR A 150 -5.47 6.79 19.52
C THR A 150 -6.26 8.09 19.81
N PRO A 151 -5.84 8.92 20.77
CA PRO A 151 -6.43 10.24 21.00
C PRO A 151 -6.45 11.09 19.72
N LYS A 152 -7.52 11.88 19.51
CA LYS A 152 -7.74 12.58 18.23
C LYS A 152 -6.62 13.56 17.87
N GLU A 153 -6.02 14.17 18.87
CA GLU A 153 -4.88 15.08 18.77
C GLU A 153 -3.59 14.40 18.28
N ASP A 154 -3.47 13.09 18.51
CA ASP A 154 -2.31 12.28 18.13
C ASP A 154 -2.56 11.46 16.86
N GLN A 155 -3.75 11.59 16.26
CA GLN A 155 -4.14 10.85 15.06
C GLN A 155 -3.50 11.44 13.80
N TRP A 156 -2.85 10.59 13.02
CA TRP A 156 -2.54 10.89 11.63
C TRP A 156 -3.82 10.89 10.78
N SER A 157 -4.05 11.99 10.06
CA SER A 157 -5.09 12.05 9.04
C SER A 157 -4.69 11.22 7.82
N LEU A 158 -5.67 10.79 7.03
CA LEU A 158 -5.38 10.08 5.78
C LEU A 158 -4.50 10.92 4.84
N ASP A 159 -4.75 12.23 4.76
CA ASP A 159 -3.96 13.13 3.92
C ASP A 159 -2.51 13.21 4.41
N GLN A 160 -2.27 13.17 5.73
CA GLN A 160 -0.91 13.13 6.28
C GLN A 160 -0.20 11.81 5.97
N LEU A 161 -0.90 10.67 6.05
CA LEU A 161 -0.36 9.37 5.66
C LEU A 161 0.08 9.38 4.18
N MET A 162 -0.80 9.86 3.30
CA MET A 162 -0.53 9.91 1.87
C MET A 162 0.56 10.93 1.53
N GLU A 163 0.61 12.06 2.24
CA GLU A 163 1.67 13.04 2.04
C GLU A 163 3.04 12.48 2.43
N ALA A 164 3.13 11.74 3.54
CA ALA A 164 4.39 11.09 3.95
C ALA A 164 4.90 10.10 2.89
N ASP A 165 4.02 9.27 2.32
CA ASP A 165 4.39 8.33 1.26
C ASP A 165 4.77 9.06 -0.03
N LEU A 166 4.04 10.13 -0.41
CA LEU A 166 4.40 10.98 -1.54
C LEU A 166 5.79 11.62 -1.36
N GLN A 167 6.10 12.14 -0.17
CA GLN A 167 7.42 12.70 0.12
C GLN A 167 8.53 11.66 0.02
N ASP A 168 8.25 10.39 0.36
CA ASP A 168 9.21 9.32 0.12
C ASP A 168 9.40 8.99 -1.36
N MET A 169 8.31 8.94 -2.13
CA MET A 169 8.37 8.78 -3.59
C MET A 169 9.21 9.87 -4.25
N MET A 170 9.09 11.12 -3.81
CA MET A 170 9.81 12.27 -4.37
C MET A 170 11.33 12.17 -4.23
N LYS A 171 11.84 11.36 -3.27
CA LYS A 171 13.28 11.10 -3.13
C LYS A 171 13.81 10.17 -4.23
N ARG A 172 12.94 9.49 -4.96
CA ARG A 172 13.30 8.47 -5.96
C ARG A 172 13.41 9.14 -7.33
N ALA A 173 14.64 9.41 -7.76
CA ALA A 173 14.90 10.12 -9.02
C ALA A 173 14.20 9.50 -10.25
N TYR A 174 14.06 8.17 -10.28
CA TYR A 174 13.39 7.46 -11.37
C TYR A 174 11.86 7.71 -11.44
N LEU A 175 11.24 8.20 -10.36
CA LEU A 175 9.82 8.56 -10.33
C LEU A 175 9.53 9.98 -10.80
N GLU A 176 10.55 10.84 -10.91
CA GLU A 176 10.37 12.26 -11.22
C GLU A 176 9.51 12.51 -12.48
N PRO A 177 9.69 11.81 -13.62
CA PRO A 177 8.85 12.01 -14.79
C PRO A 177 7.37 11.71 -14.53
N ILE A 178 7.08 10.64 -13.79
CA ILE A 178 5.72 10.21 -13.45
C ILE A 178 5.07 11.19 -12.47
N LEU A 179 5.82 11.67 -11.48
CA LEU A 179 5.34 12.63 -10.49
C LEU A 179 4.96 13.98 -11.09
N ARG A 180 5.63 14.39 -12.18
CA ARG A 180 5.29 15.60 -12.94
C ARG A 180 4.00 15.45 -13.75
N GLU A 181 3.70 14.24 -14.23
CA GLU A 181 2.48 13.93 -14.98
C GLU A 181 1.26 13.82 -14.06
N ILE A 182 1.43 13.23 -12.86
CA ILE A 182 0.32 12.89 -11.96
C ILE A 182 0.27 13.86 -10.77
N VAL A 183 -0.59 14.88 -10.90
CA VAL A 183 -0.71 15.99 -9.94
C VAL A 183 -1.97 15.91 -9.06
N ASP A 184 -2.95 15.08 -9.43
CA ASP A 184 -4.30 14.98 -8.85
C ASP A 184 -4.66 13.60 -8.26
#